data_AF-A0AAN8F1P2-F1
#
_entry.id   AF-A0AAN8F1P2-F1
#
_cell.length_a   1.000
_cell.length_b   1.000
_cell.length_c   1.000
_cell.angle_alpha   90.00
_cell.angle_beta   90.00
_cell.angle_gamma   90.00
#
_symmetry.space_group_name_H-M   'P 1'
#
loop_
_entity.id
_entity.type
_entity.pdbx_description
1 polymer ?
#
loop_
_entity_poly.entity_id
_entity_poly.type
_entity_poly.pdbx_seq_one_letter_code
_entity_poly.pdbx_strand_id
1 'polypeptide(L)'
;MAGANISGNLKDPQVAIPRGTLTAIAASTAVYVLFAVLSAFTYVRDADGISNFTVNYVPNCSLNDTCPFGLHNYYQTIMVASGFSYLITAGIVAASLSSALGALTSAPRIFQ
;
A
#
# COMPACT_ATOMS: atom_id res chain seq x y z
N MET A 1 14.09 -3.21 -9.80
CA MET A 1 15.24 -2.64 -10.53
C MET A 1 14.82 -2.08 -11.90
N ALA A 2 13.66 -1.40 -12.00
CA ALA A 2 13.14 -0.92 -13.28
C ALA A 2 13.97 0.24 -13.86
N GLY A 3 14.52 1.13 -13.02
CA GLY A 3 15.32 2.28 -13.47
C GLY A 3 16.66 1.91 -14.11
N ALA A 4 17.29 0.82 -13.69
CA ALA A 4 18.53 0.33 -14.32
C ALA A 4 18.26 -0.29 -15.70
N ASN A 5 17.05 -0.84 -15.91
CA ASN A 5 16.62 -1.48 -17.16
C ASN A 5 16.43 -0.48 -18.31
N ILE A 6 16.44 0.83 -18.03
CA ILE A 6 16.35 1.92 -19.02
C ILE A 6 17.60 2.81 -19.03
N SER A 7 18.70 2.35 -18.44
CA SER A 7 19.95 3.11 -18.27
C SER A 7 20.52 3.68 -19.57
N GLY A 8 20.34 2.99 -20.70
CA GLY A 8 20.80 3.47 -22.02
C GLY A 8 20.08 4.73 -22.53
N ASN A 9 18.95 5.11 -21.92
CA ASN A 9 18.19 6.31 -22.30
C ASN A 9 18.35 7.47 -21.31
N LEU A 10 19.29 7.36 -20.36
CA LEU A 10 19.61 8.40 -19.38
C LEU A 10 20.73 9.29 -19.91
N LYS A 11 20.64 10.60 -19.65
CA LYS A 11 21.67 11.56 -20.02
C LYS A 11 23.03 11.26 -19.36
N ASP A 12 23.02 10.88 -18.07
CA ASP A 12 24.22 10.51 -17.30
C ASP A 12 23.93 9.31 -16.37
N PRO A 13 24.10 8.05 -16.83
CA PRO A 13 23.65 6.86 -16.10
C PRO A 13 24.39 6.62 -14.79
N GLN A 14 25.68 6.94 -14.70
CA GLN A 14 26.51 6.69 -13.51
C GLN A 14 26.06 7.49 -12.28
N VAL A 15 25.45 8.67 -12.47
CA VAL A 15 24.96 9.51 -11.37
C VAL A 15 23.46 9.35 -11.17
N ALA A 16 22.70 9.21 -12.26
CA ALA A 16 21.24 9.16 -12.19
C ALA A 16 20.69 7.86 -11.59
N ILE A 17 21.32 6.70 -11.84
CA ILE A 17 20.89 5.42 -11.26
C ILE A 17 20.99 5.44 -9.72
N PRO A 18 22.16 5.70 -9.09
CA PRO A 18 22.28 5.63 -7.63
C PRO A 18 21.46 6.70 -6.92
N ARG A 19 21.38 7.92 -7.47
CA ARG A 19 20.54 8.97 -6.88
C ARG A 19 19.06 8.64 -6.99
N GLY A 20 18.60 8.18 -8.16
CA GLY A 20 17.20 7.86 -8.38
C GLY A 20 16.70 6.68 -7.55
N THR A 21 17.50 5.61 -7.42
CA THR A 21 17.12 4.44 -6.61
C THR A 21 17.05 4.79 -5.12
N LEU A 22 18.04 5.53 -4.60
CA LEU A 22 18.07 5.90 -3.19
C LEU A 22 16.91 6.84 -2.83
N THR A 23 16.63 7.87 -3.65
CA THR A 23 15.52 8.80 -3.40
C THR A 23 14.17 8.12 -3.53
N ALA A 24 13.99 7.23 -4.51
CA ALA A 24 12.75 6.46 -4.65
C ALA A 24 12.50 5.56 -3.45
N ILE A 25 13.52 4.81 -2.99
CA ILE A 25 13.40 3.96 -1.80
C ILE A 25 13.08 4.80 -0.56
N ALA A 26 13.78 5.91 -0.33
CA ALA A 26 13.52 6.80 0.79
C ALA A 26 12.10 7.38 0.75
N ALA A 27 11.61 7.80 -0.42
CA ALA A 27 10.27 8.33 -0.56
C ALA A 27 9.18 7.25 -0.33
N SER A 28 9.31 6.08 -0.95
CA SER A 28 8.34 4.99 -0.78
C SER A 28 8.30 4.48 0.67
N THR A 29 9.47 4.32 1.31
CA THR A 29 9.53 3.90 2.72
C THR A 29 8.90 4.95 3.65
N ALA A 30 9.15 6.23 3.44
CA ALA A 30 8.52 7.30 4.21
C ALA A 30 6.98 7.26 4.08
N VAL A 31 6.46 7.07 2.86
CA VAL A 31 5.02 6.93 2.62
C VAL A 31 4.46 5.71 3.34
N TYR A 32 5.11 4.54 3.26
CA TYR A 32 4.64 3.34 3.96
C TYR A 32 4.61 3.50 5.49
N VAL A 33 5.64 4.12 6.07
CA VAL A 33 5.66 4.41 7.52
C VAL A 33 4.53 5.35 7.90
N LEU A 34 4.31 6.41 7.12
CA LEU A 34 3.23 7.36 7.37
C LEU A 34 1.86 6.66 7.33
N PHE A 35 1.60 5.81 6.33
CA PHE A 35 0.35 5.06 6.27
C PHE A 35 0.17 4.09 7.44
N ALA A 36 1.24 3.40 7.87
CA ALA A 36 1.20 2.50 9.02
C ALA A 36 0.91 3.24 10.34
N VAL A 37 1.50 4.43 10.51
CA VAL A 37 1.27 5.27 11.69
C VAL A 37 -0.16 5.80 11.70
N LEU A 38 -0.65 6.31 10.56
CA LEU A 38 -2.02 6.80 10.45
C LEU A 38 -3.04 5.70 10.74
N SER A 39 -2.87 4.51 10.16
CA SER A 39 -3.81 3.41 10.40
C SER A 39 -3.79 2.92 11.85
N ALA A 40 -2.64 2.96 12.52
CA ALA A 40 -2.53 2.62 13.95
C ALA A 40 -3.28 3.61 14.86
N PHE A 41 -3.35 4.89 14.49
CA PHE A 41 -4.07 5.90 15.28
C PHE A 41 -5.57 5.96 14.98
N THR A 42 -6.02 5.53 13.79
CA THR A 42 -7.41 5.70 13.36
C THR A 42 -8.25 4.42 13.36
N TYR A 43 -7.63 3.24 13.41
CA TYR A 43 -8.34 1.95 13.38
C TYR A 43 -8.06 1.07 14.59
N VAL A 44 -9.09 0.33 15.00
CA VAL A 44 -8.99 -0.76 15.97
C VAL A 44 -8.62 -2.07 15.27
N ARG A 45 -7.99 -2.99 16.01
CA ARG A 45 -7.62 -4.32 15.50
C ARG A 45 -8.83 -5.14 15.07
N ASP A 46 -9.88 -5.14 15.91
CA ASP A 46 -11.08 -5.95 15.77
C ASP A 46 -12.33 -5.07 15.96
N ALA A 47 -13.30 -5.18 15.05
CA ALA A 47 -14.54 -4.41 15.10
C ALA A 47 -15.76 -5.24 14.66
N ASP A 48 -16.86 -5.11 15.42
CA ASP A 48 -18.15 -5.75 15.16
C ASP A 48 -19.08 -4.93 14.24
N GLY A 49 -18.73 -3.67 13.96
CA GLY A 49 -19.51 -2.78 13.09
C GLY A 49 -20.67 -2.05 13.77
N ILE A 50 -20.75 -2.10 15.10
CA ILE A 50 -21.76 -1.41 15.90
C ILE A 50 -21.17 -0.12 16.48
N SER A 51 -21.85 1.01 16.31
CA SER A 51 -21.39 2.34 16.73
C SER A 51 -21.65 2.62 18.23
N ASN A 52 -21.32 1.70 19.12
CA ASN A 52 -21.35 1.94 20.57
C ASN A 52 -19.94 2.20 21.07
N PHE A 53 -19.50 3.46 21.00
CA PHE A 53 -18.23 3.87 21.59
C PHE A 53 -18.32 3.86 23.11
N THR A 54 -17.96 2.74 23.70
CA THR A 54 -17.76 2.60 25.15
C THR A 54 -16.28 2.40 25.41
N VAL A 55 -15.70 3.26 26.26
CA VAL A 55 -14.28 3.19 26.61
C VAL A 55 -14.04 1.85 27.34
N ASN A 56 -13.20 0.97 26.78
CA ASN A 56 -12.95 -0.43 27.17
C ASN A 56 -13.97 -1.49 26.72
N TYR A 57 -14.74 -1.23 25.66
CA TYR A 57 -15.56 -2.29 25.06
C TYR A 57 -14.71 -3.24 24.21
N VAL A 58 -14.59 -4.48 24.67
CA VAL A 58 -14.07 -5.59 23.87
C VAL A 58 -15.27 -6.31 23.26
N PRO A 59 -15.42 -6.33 21.94
CA PRO A 59 -16.54 -7.02 21.32
C PRO A 59 -16.39 -8.53 21.51
N ASN A 60 -17.50 -9.24 21.76
CA ASN A 60 -17.48 -10.71 21.91
C ASN A 60 -16.90 -11.41 20.68
N CYS A 61 -16.98 -10.78 19.50
CA CYS A 61 -16.38 -11.31 18.27
C CYS A 61 -14.84 -11.38 18.32
N SER A 62 -14.18 -10.60 19.19
CA SER A 62 -12.72 -10.63 19.37
C SER A 62 -12.26 -11.84 20.18
N LEU A 63 -13.14 -12.39 21.03
CA LEU A 63 -12.84 -13.60 21.81
C LEU A 63 -12.97 -14.89 20.98
N ASN A 64 -13.75 -14.84 19.91
CA ASN A 64 -14.02 -15.98 19.03
C ASN A 64 -13.38 -15.81 17.63
N ASP A 65 -12.59 -14.75 17.42
CA ASP A 65 -12.00 -14.38 16.13
C ASP A 65 -13.01 -14.32 14.96
N THR A 66 -14.27 -13.94 15.24
CA THR A 66 -15.35 -13.83 14.25
C THR A 66 -15.73 -12.38 13.92
N CYS A 67 -14.89 -11.40 14.26
CA CYS A 67 -15.20 -9.99 13.97
C CYS A 67 -15.18 -9.76 12.46
N PRO A 68 -16.22 -9.19 11.83
CA PRO A 68 -16.23 -8.94 10.39
C PRO A 68 -15.33 -7.78 9.95
N PHE A 69 -15.08 -6.80 10.84
CA PHE A 69 -14.30 -5.61 10.54
C PHE A 69 -13.10 -5.46 11.47
N GLY A 70 -12.29 -4.44 11.21
CA GLY A 70 -11.04 -4.18 11.94
C GLY A 70 -9.83 -4.36 11.05
N LEU A 71 -8.69 -3.83 11.51
CA LEU A 71 -7.44 -3.88 10.75
C LEU A 71 -6.95 -5.32 10.53
N HIS A 72 -7.27 -6.24 11.45
CA HIS A 72 -6.87 -7.64 11.34
C HIS A 72 -7.78 -8.45 10.40
N ASN A 73 -9.09 -8.19 10.43
CA ASN A 73 -10.06 -9.02 9.71
C ASN A 73 -10.44 -8.49 8.31
N TYR A 74 -10.29 -7.18 8.05
CA TYR A 74 -10.80 -6.58 6.82
C TYR A 74 -9.72 -5.86 6.01
N TYR A 75 -9.35 -6.46 4.86
CA TYR A 75 -8.30 -5.93 3.98
C TYR A 75 -8.70 -4.63 3.27
N GLN A 76 -9.99 -4.32 3.15
CA GLN A 76 -10.48 -3.07 2.54
C GLN A 76 -10.76 -1.97 3.59
N THR A 77 -10.14 -2.03 4.77
CA THR A 77 -10.29 -1.00 5.83
C THR A 77 -10.01 0.41 5.34
N ILE A 78 -9.04 0.60 4.44
CA ILE A 78 -8.70 1.91 3.88
C ILE A 78 -9.86 2.50 3.03
N MET A 79 -10.68 1.64 2.42
CA MET A 79 -11.84 2.07 1.65
C MET A 79 -12.89 2.76 2.54
N VAL A 80 -13.06 2.28 3.78
CA VAL A 80 -14.09 2.81 4.68
C VAL A 80 -13.67 4.09 5.41
N ALA A 81 -12.38 4.41 5.51
CA ALA A 81 -11.96 5.75 5.98
C ALA A 81 -11.87 6.79 4.86
N SER A 82 -11.89 6.36 3.61
CA SER A 82 -11.79 7.28 2.47
C SER A 82 -13.14 7.94 2.20
N GLY A 83 -13.13 9.25 1.95
CA GLY A 83 -14.36 9.99 1.61
C GLY A 83 -15.03 9.52 0.31
N PHE A 84 -14.26 8.92 -0.60
CA PHE A 84 -14.79 8.32 -1.84
C PHE A 84 -14.13 6.97 -2.10
N SER A 85 -14.84 5.89 -1.79
CA SER A 85 -14.36 4.50 -1.88
C SER A 85 -13.90 4.10 -3.28
N TYR A 86 -14.61 4.54 -4.33
CA TYR A 86 -14.27 4.21 -5.72
C TYR A 86 -12.90 4.74 -6.16
N LEU A 87 -12.41 5.85 -5.58
CA LEU A 87 -11.10 6.40 -5.91
C LEU A 87 -9.98 5.47 -5.47
N ILE A 88 -10.13 4.85 -4.30
CA ILE A 88 -9.17 3.88 -3.78
C ILE A 88 -9.12 2.65 -4.69
N THR A 89 -10.27 2.11 -5.09
CA THR A 89 -10.33 0.96 -6.01
C THR A 89 -9.68 1.29 -7.35
N ALA A 90 -9.96 2.46 -7.92
CA ALA A 90 -9.33 2.91 -9.17
C ALA A 90 -7.80 3.02 -9.03
N GLY A 91 -7.32 3.54 -7.89
CA GLY A 91 -5.89 3.61 -7.59
C GLY A 91 -5.22 2.24 -7.48
N ILE A 92 -5.85 1.27 -6.83
CA ILE A 92 -5.35 -0.10 -6.71
C ILE A 92 -5.20 -0.75 -8.09
N VAL A 93 -6.21 -0.57 -8.96
CA VAL A 93 -6.18 -1.07 -10.34
C VAL A 93 -5.03 -0.42 -11.11
N ALA A 94 -4.91 0.91 -11.06
CA ALA A 94 -3.84 1.63 -11.75
C ALA A 94 -2.43 1.21 -11.28
N ALA A 95 -2.22 1.08 -9.97
CA ALA A 95 -0.93 0.68 -9.40
C ALA A 95 -0.56 -0.77 -9.77
N SER A 96 -1.54 -1.67 -9.75
CA SER A 96 -1.35 -3.09 -10.11
C SER A 96 -1.03 -3.24 -11.60
N LEU A 97 -1.79 -2.58 -12.47
CA LEU A 97 -1.52 -2.59 -13.92
C LEU A 97 -0.16 -1.97 -14.24
N SER A 98 0.20 -0.85 -13.59
CA SER A 98 1.49 -0.19 -13.79
C SER A 98 2.67 -1.13 -13.46
N SER A 99 2.57 -1.83 -12.33
CA SER A 99 3.59 -2.80 -11.90
C SER A 99 3.66 -4.03 -12.84
N ALA A 100 2.50 -4.53 -13.27
CA ALA A 100 2.42 -5.66 -14.21
C ALA A 100 3.01 -5.32 -15.58
N LEU A 101 2.68 -4.15 -16.14
CA LEU A 101 3.23 -3.66 -17.42
C LEU A 101 4.75 -3.41 -17.32
N GLY A 102 5.22 -2.88 -16.18
CA GLY A 102 6.65 -2.72 -15.90
C GLY A 102 7.39 -4.06 -15.88
N ALA A 103 6.82 -5.10 -15.28
CA ALA A 103 7.39 -6.44 -15.28
C ALA A 103 7.36 -7.08 -16.69
N LEU A 104 6.26 -6.92 -17.42
CA LEU A 104 6.08 -7.51 -18.76
C LEU A 104 7.03 -6.92 -19.81
N THR A 105 7.37 -5.64 -19.69
CA THR A 105 8.32 -4.97 -20.61
C THR A 105 9.79 -5.22 -20.23
N SER A 106 10.08 -5.52 -18.96
CA SER A 106 11.44 -5.78 -18.49
C SER A 106 11.86 -7.25 -18.60
N ALA A 107 10.94 -8.20 -18.42
CA ALA A 107 11.23 -9.64 -18.51
C ALA A 107 11.85 -10.10 -19.85
N PRO A 108 11.32 -9.75 -21.04
CA PRO A 108 11.89 -10.24 -22.31
C PRO A 108 13.27 -9.64 -22.60
N ARG A 109 13.59 -8.46 -22.06
CA ARG A 109 14.90 -7.80 -22.26
C ARG A 109 16.06 -8.52 -21.58
N ILE A 110 15.78 -9.38 -20.59
CA ILE A 110 16.83 -10.14 -19.87
C ILE A 110 17.23 -11.42 -20.60
N PHE A 111 16.35 -11.95 -21.45
CA PHE A 111 16.54 -13.21 -22.19
C PHE A 111 17.02 -13.02 -23.62
N GLN A 112 17.05 -11.76 -24.08
CA GLN A 112 17.63 -11.36 -25.37
C GLN A 112 19.11 -11.06 -25.18
#